data_AF-A0AA90V1M2-F1
#
_entry.id   AF-A0AA90V1M2-F1
#
_cell.length_a   1.000
_cell.length_b   1.000
_cell.length_c   1.000
_cell.angle_alpha   90.00
_cell.angle_beta   90.00
_cell.angle_gamma   90.00
#
_symmetry.space_group_name_H-M   'P 1'
#
loop_
_entity.id
_entity.type
_entity.pdbx_description
1 polymer ?
#
loop_
_entity_poly.entity_id
_entity_poly.type
_entity_poly.pdbx_seq_one_letter_code
_entity_poly.pdbx_strand_id
1 'polypeptide(L)'
;MKAKRRFNIWLWVLLCVPCLLASCDHDVHDGEEEGGLSVSLTWADEADQGTEVKDVKLWIFNASDGSLVKEKQYGSAQEVASQRFALPEGHYQILAITNLIEPFFTTDQTRSLTNWNNILIGLTNPKDVKHNAYFGVADVKIDNKEGSYVVQTPIKSVLSELTIIIENIPKGTEMSGKALDCAWCLFPTLKNSDGEYGLPSIEPTEVELPTLLATESTLKSEVIRLMPTIQGSPASHIYLRLQLPDKTLQEFDITAPKMNVGGKYELRFKYEEMQPKMNLEATINGWTNLNNEVETK
;
A
#
# COMPACT_ATOMS: atom_id res chain seq x y z
N MET A 1 -34.53 -30.74 43.40
CA MET A 1 -35.08 -30.70 42.02
C MET A 1 -35.53 -29.28 41.68
N LYS A 2 -34.81 -28.59 40.80
CA LYS A 2 -35.26 -27.40 40.07
C LYS A 2 -34.36 -27.29 38.84
N ALA A 3 -34.97 -27.42 37.66
CA ALA A 3 -34.31 -27.45 36.37
C ALA A 3 -33.64 -26.10 36.08
N LYS A 4 -32.31 -26.09 35.85
CA LYS A 4 -31.61 -24.96 35.26
C LYS A 4 -31.67 -25.09 33.74
N ARG A 5 -32.56 -24.30 33.15
CA ARG A 5 -32.70 -24.04 31.71
C ARG A 5 -31.35 -23.50 31.21
N ARG A 6 -30.62 -24.27 30.40
CA ARG A 6 -29.45 -23.78 29.66
C ARG A 6 -29.98 -22.93 28.52
N PHE A 7 -29.90 -21.61 28.66
CA PHE A 7 -30.23 -20.67 27.58
C PHE A 7 -29.04 -20.66 26.60
N ASN A 8 -29.29 -21.10 25.37
CA ASN A 8 -28.35 -21.01 24.24
C ASN A 8 -28.09 -19.53 23.92
N ILE A 9 -26.93 -19.02 24.33
CA ILE A 9 -26.40 -17.70 23.92
C ILE A 9 -25.63 -17.91 22.61
N TRP A 10 -26.32 -18.44 21.60
CA TRP A 10 -25.72 -18.72 20.28
C TRP A 10 -26.72 -18.46 19.15
N LEU A 11 -27.60 -17.46 19.34
CA LEU A 11 -28.62 -17.09 18.38
C LEU A 11 -29.02 -15.60 18.41
N TRP A 12 -28.07 -14.69 18.68
CA TRP A 12 -28.36 -13.24 18.76
C TRP A 12 -27.24 -12.31 18.21
N VAL A 13 -26.39 -12.79 17.30
CA VAL A 13 -25.41 -11.94 16.58
C VAL A 13 -25.70 -11.87 15.07
N LEU A 14 -26.73 -12.55 14.58
CA LEU A 14 -27.10 -12.59 13.15
C LEU A 14 -28.17 -11.55 12.74
N LEU A 15 -28.34 -10.47 13.51
CA LEU A 15 -29.39 -9.47 13.25
C LEU A 15 -28.93 -8.01 13.35
N CYS A 16 -27.67 -7.73 13.01
CA CYS A 16 -27.13 -6.36 12.85
C CYS A 16 -26.39 -6.17 11.51
N VAL A 17 -26.75 -6.91 10.47
CA VAL A 17 -26.28 -6.68 9.08
C VAL A 17 -27.47 -6.76 8.12
N PRO A 18 -28.47 -5.87 8.30
CA PRO A 18 -28.91 -5.07 7.16
C PRO A 18 -29.49 -3.69 7.57
N CYS A 19 -28.65 -2.76 8.05
CA CYS A 19 -29.08 -1.37 8.32
C CYS A 19 -28.21 -0.31 7.63
N LEU A 20 -27.61 -0.61 6.47
CA LEU A 20 -26.94 0.40 5.63
C LEU A 20 -27.51 0.51 4.20
N LEU A 21 -28.69 -0.07 3.94
CA LEU A 21 -29.41 0.12 2.68
C LEU A 21 -30.82 0.65 2.94
N ALA A 22 -30.92 1.94 3.20
CA ALA A 22 -32.11 2.75 2.95
C ALA A 22 -31.76 4.24 3.15
N SER A 23 -31.05 4.82 2.18
CA SER A 23 -31.32 6.19 1.79
C SER A 23 -32.03 6.14 0.44
N CYS A 24 -33.28 5.66 0.46
CA CYS A 24 -34.22 5.99 -0.60
C CYS A 24 -34.65 7.43 -0.34
N ASP A 25 -33.93 8.39 -0.93
CA ASP A 25 -34.54 9.67 -1.24
C ASP A 25 -35.31 9.46 -2.55
N HIS A 26 -36.63 9.59 -2.46
CA HIS A 26 -37.55 9.29 -3.53
C HIS A 26 -38.08 10.63 -4.02
N ASP A 27 -37.37 11.26 -4.96
CA ASP A 27 -37.94 12.33 -5.76
C ASP A 27 -37.42 12.30 -7.21
N VAL A 28 -38.26 11.66 -8.04
CA VAL A 28 -38.68 12.02 -9.41
C VAL A 28 -37.70 12.83 -10.28
N HIS A 29 -37.07 12.15 -11.24
CA HIS A 29 -36.95 12.67 -12.60
C HIS A 29 -37.24 11.57 -13.63
N ASP A 30 -38.31 11.81 -14.38
CA ASP A 30 -38.68 11.08 -15.59
C ASP A 30 -37.61 11.25 -16.68
N GLY A 31 -37.20 10.15 -17.31
CA GLY A 31 -36.50 10.15 -18.60
C GLY A 31 -35.19 9.38 -18.61
N GLU A 32 -35.26 8.13 -19.11
CA GLU A 32 -34.16 7.20 -19.39
C GLU A 32 -33.37 6.72 -18.15
N GLU A 33 -33.30 5.40 -17.96
CA GLU A 33 -32.37 4.81 -17.00
C GLU A 33 -30.94 5.14 -17.48
N GLU A 34 -30.40 6.27 -17.03
CA GLU A 34 -29.06 6.71 -17.41
C GLU A 34 -28.00 5.71 -16.89
N GLY A 35 -27.68 4.74 -17.75
CA GLY A 35 -26.47 3.92 -17.73
C GLY A 35 -25.30 4.65 -17.11
N GLY A 36 -24.63 4.08 -16.09
CA GLY A 36 -23.48 4.77 -15.51
C GLY A 36 -22.51 3.86 -14.79
N LEU A 37 -21.25 4.29 -14.76
CA LEU A 37 -20.17 3.65 -14.04
C LEU A 37 -20.07 4.21 -12.62
N SER A 38 -20.07 3.34 -11.62
CA SER A 38 -19.75 3.66 -10.23
C SER A 38 -18.44 2.97 -9.84
N VAL A 39 -17.57 3.68 -9.12
CA VAL A 39 -16.26 3.15 -8.68
C VAL A 39 -16.31 2.85 -7.19
N SER A 40 -15.93 1.64 -6.80
CA SER A 40 -15.88 1.19 -5.42
C SER A 40 -14.46 0.84 -5.04
N LEU A 41 -13.89 1.52 -4.05
CA LEU A 41 -12.55 1.24 -3.55
C LEU A 41 -12.60 0.08 -2.55
N THR A 42 -11.72 -0.91 -2.72
CA THR A 42 -11.59 -2.05 -1.81
C THR A 42 -10.13 -2.26 -1.41
N TRP A 43 -9.88 -2.86 -0.27
CA TRP A 43 -8.51 -3.16 0.17
C TRP A 43 -8.00 -4.43 -0.52
N ALA A 44 -6.85 -4.34 -1.18
CA ALA A 44 -6.18 -5.51 -1.76
C ALA A 44 -5.49 -6.37 -0.68
N ASP A 45 -5.03 -5.74 0.41
CA ASP A 45 -4.39 -6.40 1.55
C ASP A 45 -5.28 -6.29 2.80
N GLU A 46 -5.50 -7.41 3.48
CA GLU A 46 -6.26 -7.46 4.74
C GLU A 46 -5.61 -6.63 5.84
N ALA A 47 -4.27 -6.59 5.87
CA ALA A 47 -3.53 -5.80 6.87
C ALA A 47 -3.75 -4.29 6.74
N ASP A 48 -4.20 -3.82 5.57
CA ASP A 48 -4.52 -2.40 5.33
C ASP A 48 -6.00 -2.08 5.62
N GLN A 49 -6.85 -3.08 5.87
CA GLN A 49 -8.27 -2.88 6.15
C GLN A 49 -8.50 -2.03 7.40
N GLY A 50 -9.47 -1.13 7.32
CA GLY A 50 -9.80 -0.20 8.39
C GLY A 50 -8.95 1.08 8.37
N THR A 51 -7.96 1.18 7.49
CA THR A 51 -7.28 2.45 7.22
C THR A 51 -8.30 3.47 6.69
N GLU A 52 -8.24 4.69 7.20
CA GLU A 52 -9.12 5.76 6.75
C GLU A 52 -8.75 6.21 5.33
N VAL A 53 -9.75 6.30 4.44
CA VAL A 53 -9.59 6.74 3.05
C VAL A 53 -9.92 8.22 2.95
N LYS A 54 -8.91 9.05 2.65
CA LYS A 54 -9.03 10.50 2.42
C LYS A 54 -8.40 10.89 1.09
N ASP A 55 -8.67 12.10 0.62
CA ASP A 55 -8.01 12.70 -0.54
C ASP A 55 -7.92 11.75 -1.74
N VAL A 56 -9.08 11.27 -2.21
CA VAL A 56 -9.14 10.33 -3.32
C VAL A 56 -9.03 11.11 -4.62
N LYS A 57 -7.96 10.90 -5.37
CA LYS A 57 -7.82 11.35 -6.76
C LYS A 57 -8.18 10.21 -7.70
N LEU A 58 -9.10 10.46 -8.62
CA LEU A 58 -9.63 9.50 -9.57
C LEU A 58 -9.39 10.00 -10.99
N TRP A 59 -8.74 9.18 -11.81
CA TRP A 59 -8.62 9.38 -13.24
C TRP A 59 -9.29 8.24 -13.99
N ILE A 60 -10.04 8.59 -15.04
CA ILE A 60 -10.63 7.65 -15.99
C ILE A 60 -10.07 7.95 -17.36
N PHE A 61 -9.46 6.95 -17.98
CA PHE A 61 -8.86 7.02 -19.31
C PHE A 61 -9.62 6.13 -20.28
N ASN A 62 -9.69 6.54 -21.54
CA ASN A 62 -10.11 5.66 -22.62
C ASN A 62 -8.95 4.70 -22.93
N ALA A 63 -9.19 3.39 -22.81
CA ALA A 63 -8.16 2.37 -22.97
C ALA A 63 -7.69 2.21 -24.44
N SER A 64 -8.46 2.72 -25.41
CA SER A 64 -8.17 2.55 -26.84
C SER A 64 -7.19 3.60 -27.37
N ASP A 65 -7.30 4.85 -26.91
CA ASP A 65 -6.45 5.96 -27.35
C ASP A 65 -5.62 6.60 -26.22
N GLY A 66 -5.79 6.15 -24.98
CA GLY A 66 -5.09 6.65 -23.81
C GLY A 66 -5.50 8.06 -23.38
N SER A 67 -6.60 8.60 -23.92
CA SER A 67 -7.07 9.95 -23.60
C SER A 67 -7.70 10.01 -22.21
N LEU A 68 -7.45 11.11 -21.48
CA LEU A 68 -8.08 11.38 -20.20
C LEU A 68 -9.55 11.77 -20.42
N VAL A 69 -10.47 11.01 -19.81
CA VAL A 69 -11.92 11.20 -19.92
C VAL A 69 -12.47 11.95 -18.72
N LYS A 70 -12.03 11.59 -17.51
CA LYS A 70 -12.42 12.27 -16.26
C LYS A 70 -11.23 12.35 -15.31
N GLU A 71 -11.12 13.48 -14.61
CA GLU A 71 -10.26 13.68 -13.45
C GLU A 71 -11.10 14.32 -12.35
N LYS A 72 -11.10 13.72 -11.16
CA LYS A 72 -11.90 14.15 -10.02
C LYS A 72 -11.15 13.91 -8.72
N GLN A 73 -11.50 14.69 -7.71
CA GLN A 73 -10.99 14.57 -6.36
C GLN A 73 -12.15 14.51 -5.37
N TYR A 74 -12.04 13.62 -4.39
CA TYR A 74 -13.07 13.37 -3.38
C TYR A 74 -12.45 13.31 -1.99
N GLY A 75 -13.26 13.61 -0.97
CA GLY A 75 -12.84 13.58 0.42
C GLY A 75 -12.79 12.17 1.02
N SER A 76 -13.54 11.20 0.47
CA SER A 76 -13.70 9.87 1.06
C SER A 76 -14.07 8.77 0.06
N ALA A 77 -13.95 7.51 0.48
CA ALA A 77 -14.43 6.35 -0.30
C ALA A 77 -15.95 6.40 -0.59
N GLN A 78 -16.74 6.91 0.37
CA GLN A 78 -18.20 7.02 0.22
C GLN A 78 -18.57 8.02 -0.89
N GLU A 79 -17.88 9.16 -0.94
CA GLU A 79 -18.10 10.16 -1.99
C GLU A 79 -17.76 9.64 -3.39
N VAL A 80 -16.74 8.78 -3.51
CA VAL A 80 -16.38 8.10 -4.76
C VAL A 80 -17.48 7.11 -5.16
N ALA A 81 -17.93 6.29 -4.21
CA ALA A 81 -18.95 5.26 -4.45
C ALA A 81 -20.34 5.85 -4.78
N SER A 82 -20.64 7.06 -4.33
CA SER A 82 -21.89 7.76 -4.68
C SER A 82 -21.87 8.38 -6.07
N GLN A 83 -20.72 8.40 -6.76
CA GLN A 83 -20.64 8.95 -8.11
C GLN A 83 -21.14 7.98 -9.15
N ARG A 84 -21.88 8.52 -10.11
CA ARG A 84 -22.29 7.83 -11.33
C ARG A 84 -21.73 8.59 -12.53
N PHE A 85 -20.78 7.98 -13.23
CA PHE A 85 -20.20 8.52 -14.45
C PHE A 85 -20.98 8.02 -15.66
N ALA A 86 -21.72 8.93 -16.31
CA ALA A 86 -22.26 8.66 -17.64
C ALA A 86 -21.10 8.66 -18.65
N LEU A 87 -20.79 7.49 -19.20
CA LEU A 87 -19.72 7.27 -20.17
C LEU A 87 -20.30 6.52 -21.38
N PRO A 88 -19.87 6.84 -22.61
CA PRO A 88 -20.31 6.10 -23.79
C PRO A 88 -19.75 4.67 -23.79
N GLU A 89 -20.31 3.82 -24.66
CA GLU A 89 -19.78 2.47 -24.91
C GLU A 89 -18.28 2.55 -25.22
N GLY A 90 -17.50 1.68 -24.59
CA GLY A 90 -16.05 1.73 -24.70
C GLY A 90 -15.33 0.89 -23.65
N HIS A 91 -14.00 0.91 -23.73
CA HIS A 91 -13.12 0.30 -22.75
C HIS A 91 -12.36 1.39 -22.02
N TYR A 92 -12.37 1.35 -20.70
CA TYR A 92 -11.80 2.39 -19.85
C TYR A 92 -10.85 1.79 -18.81
N GLN A 93 -9.83 2.57 -18.46
CA GLN A 93 -8.92 2.28 -17.37
C GLN A 93 -9.06 3.34 -16.30
N ILE A 94 -9.09 2.90 -15.05
CA ILE A 94 -9.38 3.75 -13.90
C ILE A 94 -8.18 3.66 -12.97
N LEU A 95 -7.68 4.82 -12.57
CA LEU A 95 -6.69 4.95 -11.52
C LEU A 95 -7.33 5.68 -10.35
N ALA A 96 -7.31 5.07 -9.17
CA ALA A 96 -7.61 5.71 -7.91
C ALA A 96 -6.34 5.81 -7.07
N ILE A 97 -6.07 6.98 -6.50
CA ILE A 97 -5.03 7.19 -5.49
C ILE A 97 -5.68 7.84 -4.29
N THR A 98 -5.38 7.38 -3.08
CA THR A 98 -5.88 7.95 -1.82
C THR A 98 -4.74 8.20 -0.84
N ASN A 99 -4.97 9.13 0.09
CA ASN A 99 -4.01 9.55 1.11
C ASN A 99 -2.72 10.10 0.49
N LEU A 100 -2.82 10.78 -0.65
CA LEU A 100 -1.71 11.42 -1.36
C LEU A 100 -1.41 12.81 -0.75
N ILE A 101 -1.09 12.81 0.54
CA ILE A 101 -0.71 14.01 1.30
C ILE A 101 0.81 14.06 1.51
N GLU A 102 1.35 15.20 1.94
CA GLU A 102 2.80 15.34 2.20
C GLU A 102 3.30 14.19 3.10
N PRO A 103 4.41 13.50 2.76
CA PRO A 103 5.45 13.88 1.79
C PRO A 103 5.25 13.34 0.37
N PHE A 104 4.09 12.76 0.05
CA PHE A 104 3.85 12.26 -1.30
C PHE A 104 3.66 13.40 -2.29
N PHE A 105 4.20 13.21 -3.49
CA PHE A 105 3.87 14.02 -4.66
C PHE A 105 3.47 13.12 -5.82
N THR A 106 2.74 13.70 -6.76
CA THR A 106 2.47 13.10 -8.07
C THR A 106 2.89 14.08 -9.16
N THR A 107 2.91 13.65 -10.42
CA THR A 107 3.22 14.55 -11.55
C THR A 107 2.41 15.83 -11.48
N ASP A 108 3.11 16.98 -11.56
CA ASP A 108 2.52 18.31 -11.47
C ASP A 108 1.37 18.50 -12.47
N GLN A 109 0.19 18.82 -11.95
CA GLN A 109 -1.07 19.02 -12.67
C GLN A 109 -1.10 20.28 -13.55
N THR A 110 0.02 21.00 -13.70
CA THR A 110 0.06 22.30 -14.40
C THR A 110 0.20 22.19 -15.93
N ARG A 111 0.24 20.98 -16.50
CA ARG A 111 0.26 20.77 -17.96
C ARG A 111 -0.75 19.72 -18.39
N SER A 112 -1.40 20.00 -19.51
CA SER A 112 -2.39 19.20 -20.26
C SER A 112 -1.86 17.86 -20.80
N LEU A 113 -1.03 17.15 -20.03
CA LEU A 113 -0.19 16.03 -20.47
C LEU A 113 -0.26 14.82 -19.51
N THR A 114 -1.32 14.69 -18.69
CA THR A 114 -1.57 13.47 -17.92
C THR A 114 -1.82 12.33 -18.90
N ASN A 115 -0.75 11.60 -19.22
CA ASN A 115 -0.76 10.37 -20.00
C ASN A 115 -0.77 9.22 -19.00
N TRP A 116 -1.60 8.20 -19.27
CA TRP A 116 -1.63 6.95 -18.51
C TRP A 116 -0.23 6.47 -18.11
N ASN A 117 0.74 6.53 -19.02
CA ASN A 117 2.09 6.00 -18.81
C ASN A 117 3.03 6.92 -17.99
N ASN A 118 2.64 8.16 -17.73
CA ASN A 118 3.52 9.17 -17.11
C ASN A 118 3.12 9.54 -15.69
N ILE A 119 2.05 8.95 -15.14
CA ILE A 119 1.65 9.18 -13.76
C ILE A 119 2.69 8.50 -12.86
N LEU A 120 3.21 9.25 -11.89
CA LEU A 120 4.10 8.72 -10.86
C LEU A 120 3.66 9.18 -9.47
N ILE A 121 4.08 8.44 -8.46
CA ILE A 121 3.97 8.77 -7.04
C ILE A 121 5.38 8.75 -6.49
N GLY A 122 5.83 9.86 -5.90
CA GLY A 122 7.15 10.02 -5.31
C GLY A 122 7.09 10.58 -3.90
N LEU A 123 8.24 10.66 -3.24
CA LEU A 123 8.39 11.28 -1.92
C LEU A 123 9.28 12.53 -2.04
N THR A 124 8.83 13.67 -1.52
CA THR A 124 9.66 14.88 -1.44
C THR A 124 10.78 14.72 -0.42
N ASN A 125 10.52 13.97 0.65
CA ASN A 125 11.49 13.54 1.64
C ASN A 125 11.23 12.07 2.02
N PRO A 126 12.12 11.13 1.67
CA PRO A 126 11.91 9.72 1.94
C PRO A 126 12.22 9.31 3.39
N LYS A 127 12.77 10.21 4.21
CA LYS A 127 13.10 9.93 5.61
C LYS A 127 11.88 10.11 6.53
N ASP A 128 11.73 9.19 7.49
CA ASP A 128 10.74 9.25 8.59
C ASP A 128 9.26 9.34 8.14
N VAL A 129 8.91 8.75 7.00
CA VAL A 129 7.52 8.76 6.48
C VAL A 129 6.56 8.00 7.41
N LYS A 130 5.51 8.69 7.90
CA LYS A 130 4.63 8.18 8.97
C LYS A 130 3.32 7.54 8.51
N HIS A 131 2.95 7.66 7.24
CA HIS A 131 1.73 7.08 6.68
C HIS A 131 1.98 6.61 5.25
N ASN A 132 1.08 5.78 4.73
CA ASN A 132 1.12 5.33 3.35
C ASN A 132 0.10 6.10 2.50
N ALA A 133 0.40 6.23 1.22
CA ALA A 133 -0.59 6.47 0.18
C ALA A 133 -0.99 5.12 -0.41
N TYR A 134 -2.14 5.07 -1.06
CA TYR A 134 -2.64 3.84 -1.66
C TYR A 134 -3.10 4.10 -3.08
N PHE A 135 -2.94 3.12 -3.96
CA PHE A 135 -3.37 3.21 -5.34
C PHE A 135 -4.03 1.92 -5.79
N GLY A 136 -4.94 2.03 -6.75
CA GLY A 136 -5.60 0.90 -7.37
C GLY A 136 -5.90 1.21 -8.83
N VAL A 137 -5.80 0.18 -9.65
CA VAL A 137 -6.10 0.25 -11.08
C VAL A 137 -7.19 -0.77 -11.41
N ALA A 138 -8.17 -0.35 -12.20
CA ALA A 138 -9.21 -1.24 -12.70
C ALA A 138 -9.48 -0.97 -14.18
N ASP A 139 -9.83 -2.03 -14.91
CA ASP A 139 -10.27 -1.97 -16.30
C ASP A 139 -11.77 -2.27 -16.37
N VAL A 140 -12.53 -1.54 -17.18
CA VAL A 140 -13.97 -1.73 -17.33
C VAL A 140 -14.41 -1.56 -18.79
N LYS A 141 -15.22 -2.49 -19.28
CA LYS A 141 -15.87 -2.38 -20.59
C LYS A 141 -17.34 -2.04 -20.40
N ILE A 142 -17.76 -0.93 -20.96
CA ILE A 142 -19.16 -0.48 -21.01
C ILE A 142 -19.70 -0.90 -22.38
N ASP A 143 -20.80 -1.65 -22.40
CA ASP A 143 -21.47 -2.11 -23.63
C ASP A 143 -22.92 -1.63 -23.76
N ASN A 144 -23.35 -0.70 -22.88
CA ASN A 144 -24.67 -0.07 -22.82
C ASN A 144 -25.85 -1.05 -22.74
N LYS A 145 -25.62 -2.34 -22.47
CA LYS A 145 -26.68 -3.32 -22.20
C LYS A 145 -27.11 -3.32 -20.74
N GLU A 146 -26.21 -2.91 -19.84
CA GLU A 146 -26.49 -2.77 -18.42
C GLU A 146 -26.82 -1.32 -18.09
N GLY A 147 -27.85 -1.10 -17.28
CA GLY A 147 -28.21 0.23 -16.78
C GLY A 147 -27.25 0.79 -15.73
N SER A 148 -26.35 -0.02 -15.17
CA SER A 148 -25.32 0.45 -14.22
C SER A 148 -24.17 -0.54 -14.11
N TYR A 149 -22.94 -0.03 -14.18
CA TYR A 149 -21.72 -0.79 -13.97
C TYR A 149 -21.11 -0.39 -12.63
N VAL A 150 -20.75 -1.36 -11.79
CA VAL A 150 -20.00 -1.11 -10.55
C VAL A 150 -18.64 -1.79 -10.68
N VAL A 151 -17.57 -1.00 -10.70
CA VAL A 151 -16.20 -1.51 -10.78
C VAL A 151 -15.56 -1.47 -9.40
N GLN A 152 -15.05 -2.63 -8.97
CA GLN A 152 -14.22 -2.71 -7.77
C GLN A 152 -12.79 -2.34 -8.17
N THR A 153 -12.19 -1.46 -7.39
CA THR A 153 -10.81 -1.01 -7.58
C THR A 153 -10.02 -1.35 -6.32
N PRO A 154 -9.37 -2.52 -6.28
CA PRO A 154 -8.51 -2.91 -5.17
C PRO A 154 -7.33 -1.95 -5.05
N ILE A 155 -7.27 -1.23 -3.94
CA ILE A 155 -6.19 -0.33 -3.58
C ILE A 155 -5.16 -1.06 -2.71
N LYS A 156 -3.87 -0.82 -3.00
CA LYS A 156 -2.74 -1.32 -2.21
C LYS A 156 -1.78 -0.20 -1.86
N SER A 157 -1.03 -0.42 -0.80
CA SER A 157 0.02 0.48 -0.30
C SER A 157 1.04 0.83 -1.39
N VAL A 158 1.43 2.10 -1.47
CA VAL A 158 2.52 2.57 -2.36
C VAL A 158 3.86 2.14 -1.80
N LEU A 159 4.10 2.41 -0.52
CA LEU A 159 5.34 2.12 0.17
C LEU A 159 5.38 0.68 0.67
N SER A 160 6.57 0.09 0.67
CA SER A 160 6.89 -1.11 1.44
C SER A 160 7.08 -0.73 2.91
N GLU A 161 6.78 -1.66 3.80
CA GLU A 161 6.92 -1.51 5.25
C GLU A 161 7.99 -2.47 5.75
N LEU A 162 8.95 -1.96 6.52
CA LEU A 162 10.06 -2.71 7.09
C LEU A 162 10.08 -2.54 8.61
N THR A 163 10.11 -3.65 9.34
CA THR A 163 10.39 -3.66 10.78
C THR A 163 11.72 -4.36 11.02
N ILE A 164 12.62 -3.73 11.77
CA ILE A 164 13.92 -4.29 12.14
C ILE A 164 13.89 -4.72 13.60
N ILE A 165 14.33 -5.94 13.87
CA ILE A 165 14.38 -6.52 15.21
C ILE A 165 15.75 -7.14 15.43
N ILE A 166 16.44 -6.73 16.50
CA ILE A 166 17.71 -7.30 16.93
C ILE A 166 17.54 -7.79 18.37
N GLU A 167 17.59 -9.09 18.55
CA GLU A 167 17.51 -9.78 19.83
C GLU A 167 18.88 -9.93 20.48
N ASN A 168 18.91 -10.04 21.81
CA ASN A 168 20.11 -10.22 22.62
C ASN A 168 21.19 -9.12 22.44
N ILE A 169 20.77 -7.94 22.01
CA ILE A 169 21.67 -6.80 21.80
C ILE A 169 22.08 -6.17 23.15
N PRO A 170 23.34 -5.73 23.33
CA PRO A 170 23.75 -5.06 24.56
C PRO A 170 22.94 -3.79 24.80
N LYS A 171 22.41 -3.62 26.02
CA LYS A 171 21.70 -2.40 26.43
C LYS A 171 22.60 -1.17 26.28
N GLY A 172 22.07 -0.11 25.71
CA GLY A 172 22.80 1.13 25.39
C GLY A 172 23.45 1.13 24.01
N THR A 173 23.25 0.08 23.21
CA THR A 173 23.67 0.07 21.80
C THR A 173 22.78 1.00 20.98
N GLU A 174 23.40 1.86 20.17
CA GLU A 174 22.71 2.70 19.18
C GLU A 174 22.75 2.01 17.81
N MET A 175 21.60 1.90 17.16
CA MET A 175 21.45 1.42 15.78
C MET A 175 21.15 2.60 14.86
N SER A 176 21.86 2.67 13.75
CA SER A 176 21.55 3.54 12.61
C SER A 176 21.75 2.75 11.32
N GLY A 177 21.34 3.29 10.17
CA GLY A 177 21.51 2.56 8.92
C GLY A 177 20.94 3.26 7.69
N LYS A 178 20.93 2.54 6.58
CA LYS A 178 20.39 2.98 5.30
C LYS A 178 19.74 1.82 4.54
N ALA A 179 18.67 2.10 3.81
CA ALA A 179 18.27 1.31 2.66
C ALA A 179 18.90 1.92 1.40
N LEU A 180 19.55 1.12 0.57
CA LEU A 180 20.45 1.62 -0.48
C LEU A 180 19.81 1.68 -1.87
N ASP A 181 18.78 0.89 -2.11
CA ASP A 181 18.20 0.64 -3.43
C ASP A 181 16.67 0.81 -3.45
N CYS A 182 16.16 1.74 -2.64
CA CYS A 182 14.79 2.20 -2.74
C CYS A 182 14.58 2.92 -4.07
N ALA A 183 13.43 2.72 -4.71
CA ALA A 183 13.06 3.49 -5.88
C ALA A 183 12.84 4.97 -5.53
N TRP A 184 13.16 5.87 -6.45
CA TRP A 184 12.82 7.29 -6.32
C TRP A 184 11.30 7.53 -6.43
N CYS A 185 10.64 6.84 -7.35
CA CYS A 185 9.20 6.93 -7.55
C CYS A 185 8.57 5.59 -7.95
N LEU A 186 7.23 5.56 -7.94
CA LEU A 186 6.40 4.45 -8.39
C LEU A 186 5.54 4.93 -9.56
N PHE A 187 5.47 4.16 -10.64
CA PHE A 187 4.51 4.35 -11.73
C PHE A 187 3.28 3.45 -11.48
N PRO A 188 2.17 3.96 -10.89
CA PRO A 188 1.04 3.13 -10.48
C PRO A 188 0.30 2.48 -11.65
N THR A 189 0.40 3.03 -12.85
CA THR A 189 -0.31 2.60 -14.06
C THR A 189 0.49 1.65 -14.95
N LEU A 190 1.77 1.43 -14.64
CA LEU A 190 2.63 0.50 -15.37
C LEU A 190 2.68 -0.84 -14.65
N LYS A 191 2.74 -1.92 -15.44
CA LYS A 191 2.82 -3.29 -14.92
C LYS A 191 4.26 -3.73 -14.73
N ASN A 192 4.51 -4.49 -13.67
CA ASN A 192 5.76 -5.20 -13.47
C ASN A 192 5.83 -6.50 -14.32
N SER A 193 6.93 -7.25 -14.20
CA SER A 193 7.12 -8.53 -14.92
C SER A 193 6.08 -9.59 -14.58
N ASP A 194 5.46 -9.47 -13.40
CA ASP A 194 4.45 -10.39 -12.87
C ASP A 194 3.04 -9.97 -13.34
N GLY A 195 2.93 -8.89 -14.12
CA GLY A 195 1.68 -8.37 -14.66
C GLY A 195 0.88 -7.50 -13.69
N GLU A 196 1.43 -7.20 -12.51
CA GLU A 196 0.78 -6.36 -11.51
C GLU A 196 1.08 -4.88 -11.70
N TYR A 197 0.09 -4.04 -11.44
CA TYR A 197 0.25 -2.58 -11.45
C TYR A 197 1.12 -2.07 -10.30
N GLY A 198 1.88 -1.01 -10.58
CA GLY A 198 2.86 -0.41 -9.67
C GLY A 198 4.28 -0.83 -10.05
N LEU A 199 4.90 -0.08 -10.95
CA LEU A 199 6.27 -0.31 -11.38
C LEU A 199 7.22 0.67 -10.66
N PRO A 200 8.16 0.20 -9.82
CA PRO A 200 9.17 1.07 -9.21
C PRO A 200 10.09 1.68 -10.28
N SER A 201 10.61 2.89 -10.04
CA SER A 201 11.62 3.48 -10.90
C SER A 201 12.95 2.72 -10.87
N ILE A 202 13.80 2.95 -11.87
CA ILE A 202 15.10 2.29 -12.01
C ILE A 202 16.24 2.98 -11.22
N GLU A 203 16.08 4.26 -10.88
CA GLU A 203 17.12 5.02 -10.20
C GLU A 203 17.08 4.76 -8.69
N PRO A 204 18.18 4.24 -8.09
CA PRO A 204 18.24 3.97 -6.66
C PRO A 204 18.36 5.26 -5.87
N THR A 205 17.64 5.30 -4.76
CA THR A 205 17.69 6.36 -3.75
C THR A 205 18.11 5.76 -2.42
N GLU A 206 19.15 6.31 -1.81
CA GLU A 206 19.50 5.96 -0.42
C GLU A 206 18.54 6.63 0.55
N VAL A 207 18.02 5.86 1.51
CA VAL A 207 17.14 6.36 2.57
C VAL A 207 17.76 6.04 3.91
N GLU A 208 17.98 7.07 4.72
CA GLU A 208 18.45 6.90 6.10
C GLU A 208 17.36 6.23 6.95
N LEU A 209 17.76 5.20 7.70
CA LEU A 209 16.92 4.54 8.68
C LEU A 209 16.90 5.33 9.99
N PRO A 210 15.82 5.22 10.80
CA PRO A 210 15.76 5.88 12.10
C PRO A 210 16.89 5.41 13.01
N THR A 211 17.44 6.34 13.79
CA THR A 211 18.40 6.01 14.84
C THR A 211 17.65 5.51 16.07
N LEU A 212 18.00 4.32 16.57
CA LEU A 212 17.33 3.66 17.69
C LEU A 212 18.32 3.37 18.80
N LEU A 213 17.90 3.51 20.06
CA LEU A 213 18.69 3.16 21.23
C LEU A 213 18.10 1.92 21.90
N ALA A 214 18.91 0.89 22.09
CA ALA A 214 18.53 -0.31 22.84
C ALA A 214 18.38 0.03 24.35
N THR A 215 17.14 0.17 24.82
CA THR A 215 16.85 0.38 26.25
C THR A 215 16.77 -0.94 27.04
N GLU A 216 16.56 -2.05 26.32
CA GLU A 216 16.46 -3.43 26.80
C GLU A 216 17.34 -4.36 25.93
N SER A 217 17.22 -5.67 26.12
CA SER A 217 17.95 -6.70 25.36
C SER A 217 17.38 -6.98 23.97
N THR A 218 16.32 -6.27 23.57
CA THR A 218 15.74 -6.35 22.22
C THR A 218 15.58 -4.93 21.70
N LEU A 219 16.11 -4.68 20.51
CA LEU A 219 15.87 -3.46 19.75
C LEU A 219 14.84 -3.77 18.68
N LYS A 220 13.73 -3.03 18.66
CA LYS A 220 12.69 -3.15 17.65
C LYS A 220 12.35 -1.76 17.12
N SER A 221 12.38 -1.59 15.80
CA SER A 221 11.94 -0.36 15.16
C SER A 221 10.42 -0.21 15.19
N GLU A 222 9.94 1.03 15.11
CA GLU A 222 8.62 1.26 14.51
C GLU A 222 8.63 0.81 13.04
N VAL A 223 7.46 0.77 12.41
CA VAL A 223 7.35 0.50 10.97
C VAL A 223 8.07 1.60 10.18
N ILE A 224 9.09 1.21 9.43
CA ILE A 224 9.84 2.07 8.52
C ILE A 224 9.17 1.95 7.15
N ARG A 225 8.75 3.07 6.57
CA ARG A 225 8.13 3.09 5.25
C ARG A 225 9.13 3.53 4.20
N LEU A 226 9.30 2.70 3.18
CA LEU A 226 10.30 2.88 2.14
C LEU A 226 9.61 2.75 0.78
N MET A 227 10.11 3.46 -0.22
CA MET A 227 9.79 3.06 -1.59
C MET A 227 10.28 1.64 -1.84
N PRO A 228 9.55 0.85 -2.65
CA PRO A 228 9.93 -0.51 -3.00
C PRO A 228 11.31 -0.53 -3.67
N THR A 229 11.93 -1.71 -3.71
CA THR A 229 13.20 -1.91 -4.41
C THR A 229 13.08 -1.51 -5.88
N ILE A 230 14.12 -0.87 -6.42
CA ILE A 230 14.17 -0.47 -7.84
C ILE A 230 13.83 -1.61 -8.81
N GLN A 231 13.24 -1.25 -9.94
CA GLN A 231 12.99 -2.21 -11.01
C GLN A 231 14.29 -2.85 -11.50
N GLY A 232 14.25 -4.16 -11.72
CA GLY A 232 15.37 -4.94 -12.27
C GLY A 232 16.34 -5.47 -11.22
N SER A 233 16.25 -5.00 -9.96
CA SER A 233 17.00 -5.61 -8.86
C SER A 233 16.24 -6.82 -8.28
N PRO A 234 16.90 -7.97 -8.10
CA PRO A 234 16.30 -9.14 -7.45
C PRO A 234 16.35 -9.05 -5.91
N ALA A 235 17.09 -8.10 -5.36
CA ALA A 235 17.39 -8.01 -3.93
C ALA A 235 17.28 -6.56 -3.44
N SER A 236 17.01 -6.42 -2.14
CA SER A 236 17.11 -5.16 -1.38
C SER A 236 18.44 -5.14 -0.63
N HIS A 237 19.04 -3.97 -0.48
CA HIS A 237 20.28 -3.80 0.25
C HIS A 237 20.10 -2.85 1.43
N ILE A 238 20.40 -3.36 2.63
CA ILE A 238 20.26 -2.64 3.89
C ILE A 238 21.64 -2.61 4.55
N TYR A 239 22.10 -1.42 4.93
CA TYR A 239 23.29 -1.23 5.72
C TYR A 239 22.88 -0.86 7.15
N LEU A 240 23.39 -1.58 8.15
CA LEU A 240 23.20 -1.25 9.57
C LEU A 240 24.54 -0.96 10.23
N ARG A 241 24.52 -0.01 11.15
CA ARG A 241 25.63 0.35 12.02
C ARG A 241 25.18 0.30 13.47
N LEU A 242 25.87 -0.51 14.27
CA LEU A 242 25.69 -0.63 15.70
C LEU A 242 26.86 0.04 16.42
N GLN A 243 26.57 1.03 17.27
CA GLN A 243 27.53 1.57 18.23
C GLN A 243 27.24 1.02 19.61
N LEU A 244 28.12 0.14 20.10
CA LEU A 244 28.02 -0.47 21.42
C LEU A 244 28.25 0.56 22.55
N PRO A 245 27.88 0.23 23.80
CA PRO A 245 28.05 1.14 24.95
C PRO A 245 29.50 1.56 25.20
N ASP A 246 30.45 0.68 24.89
CA ASP A 246 31.89 0.91 24.98
C ASP A 246 32.46 1.73 23.80
N LYS A 247 31.58 2.21 22.90
CA LYS A 247 31.87 2.95 21.67
C LYS A 247 32.47 2.13 20.54
N THR A 248 32.55 0.82 20.67
CA THR A 248 32.89 -0.08 19.57
C THR A 248 31.85 0.06 18.47
N LEU A 249 32.31 0.19 17.22
CA LEU A 249 31.47 0.28 16.03
C LEU A 249 31.47 -1.06 15.30
N GLN A 250 30.29 -1.50 14.91
CA GLN A 250 30.07 -2.68 14.07
C GLN A 250 29.17 -2.30 12.90
N GLU A 251 29.50 -2.81 11.72
CA GLU A 251 28.84 -2.45 10.46
C GLU A 251 28.43 -3.75 9.74
N PHE A 252 27.24 -3.72 9.14
CA PHE A 252 26.59 -4.88 8.58
C PHE A 252 26.00 -4.53 7.21
N ASP A 253 26.49 -5.19 6.17
CA ASP A 253 25.93 -5.17 4.82
C ASP A 253 24.97 -6.35 4.66
N ILE A 254 23.70 -6.05 4.40
CA ILE A 254 22.62 -7.04 4.37
C ILE A 254 22.00 -7.05 2.98
N THR A 255 22.08 -8.19 2.32
CA THR A 255 21.33 -8.49 1.09
C THR A 255 20.09 -9.28 1.47
N ALA A 256 18.90 -8.74 1.20
CA ALA A 256 17.63 -9.40 1.43
C ALA A 256 16.87 -9.59 0.10
N PRO A 257 15.86 -10.46 0.03
CA PRO A 257 14.95 -10.49 -1.11
C PRO A 257 14.35 -9.10 -1.40
N LYS A 258 13.98 -8.84 -2.66
CA LYS A 258 13.38 -7.56 -3.05
C LYS A 258 12.14 -7.20 -2.21
N MET A 259 12.04 -5.93 -1.82
CA MET A 259 10.85 -5.33 -1.25
C MET A 259 9.91 -4.91 -2.37
N ASN A 260 8.73 -5.52 -2.43
CA ASN A 260 7.70 -5.25 -3.42
C ASN A 260 6.79 -4.10 -2.96
N VAL A 261 6.09 -3.51 -3.93
CA VAL A 261 5.08 -2.48 -3.71
C VAL A 261 4.05 -2.95 -2.68
N GLY A 262 3.86 -2.17 -1.61
CA GLY A 262 2.93 -2.49 -0.53
C GLY A 262 3.32 -3.70 0.34
N GLY A 263 4.49 -4.29 0.11
CA GLY A 263 4.99 -5.43 0.86
C GLY A 263 5.33 -5.06 2.30
N LYS A 264 5.07 -5.98 3.23
CA LYS A 264 5.30 -5.84 4.66
C LYS A 264 6.35 -6.85 5.11
N TYR A 265 7.44 -6.37 5.68
CA TYR A 265 8.65 -7.15 5.91
C TYR A 265 9.16 -7.03 7.34
N GLU A 266 9.62 -8.15 7.87
CA GLU A 266 10.38 -8.20 9.12
C GLU A 266 11.80 -8.65 8.84
N LEU A 267 12.77 -7.88 9.35
CA LEU A 267 14.18 -8.18 9.35
C LEU A 267 14.61 -8.47 10.79
N ARG A 268 14.76 -9.75 11.13
CA ARG A 268 15.04 -10.22 12.50
C ARG A 268 16.41 -10.88 12.58
N PHE A 269 17.20 -10.44 13.56
CA PHE A 269 18.49 -11.03 13.90
C PHE A 269 18.60 -11.33 15.38
N LYS A 270 19.40 -12.34 15.71
CA LYS A 270 20.06 -12.41 17.02
C LYS A 270 21.43 -11.78 16.90
N TYR A 271 21.75 -10.87 17.81
CA TYR A 271 22.98 -10.08 17.76
C TYR A 271 24.25 -10.95 17.63
N GLU A 272 24.36 -12.02 18.41
CA GLU A 272 25.48 -12.95 18.40
C GLU A 272 25.66 -13.75 17.09
N GLU A 273 24.64 -13.79 16.23
CA GLU A 273 24.66 -14.47 14.94
C GLU A 273 24.95 -13.50 13.77
N MET A 274 24.94 -12.19 14.02
CA MET A 274 25.17 -11.18 12.98
C MET A 274 26.63 -11.19 12.51
N GLN A 275 26.82 -11.12 11.21
CA GLN A 275 28.14 -11.06 10.56
C GLN A 275 28.23 -9.81 9.68
N PRO A 276 29.43 -9.22 9.46
CA PRO A 276 29.56 -7.99 8.67
C PRO A 276 28.94 -8.04 7.27
N LYS A 277 28.79 -9.24 6.69
CA LYS A 277 28.06 -9.47 5.44
C LYS A 277 27.04 -10.59 5.63
N MET A 278 25.78 -10.31 5.33
CA MET A 278 24.68 -11.27 5.46
C MET A 278 23.88 -11.34 4.18
N ASN A 279 23.56 -12.55 3.73
CA ASN A 279 22.66 -12.79 2.60
C ASN A 279 21.46 -13.58 3.11
N LEU A 280 20.29 -12.98 3.03
CA LEU A 280 19.06 -13.52 3.57
C LEU A 280 18.24 -14.19 2.47
N GLU A 281 17.59 -15.28 2.84
CA GLU A 281 16.60 -15.97 2.03
C GLU A 281 15.26 -15.92 2.75
N ALA A 282 14.17 -15.87 1.99
CA ALA A 282 12.84 -15.42 2.46
C ALA A 282 12.15 -16.24 3.56
N THR A 283 12.75 -17.35 3.99
CA THR A 283 12.21 -18.24 5.02
C THR A 283 13.29 -18.87 5.91
N ILE A 284 14.57 -18.58 5.69
CA ILE A 284 15.67 -19.32 6.32
C ILE A 284 16.50 -18.45 7.27
N ASN A 285 16.69 -17.15 6.98
CA ASN A 285 17.64 -16.29 7.69
C ASN A 285 17.04 -14.96 8.21
N GLY A 286 15.81 -14.97 8.73
CA GLY A 286 15.26 -13.78 9.41
C GLY A 286 14.70 -12.67 8.50
N TRP A 287 14.53 -12.93 7.21
CA TRP A 287 13.64 -12.14 6.35
C TRP A 287 12.28 -12.81 6.28
N THR A 288 11.24 -12.14 6.75
CA THR A 288 9.86 -12.64 6.68
C THR A 288 9.00 -11.68 5.87
N ASN A 289 8.38 -12.18 4.81
CA ASN A 289 7.31 -11.46 4.11
C ASN A 289 5.98 -11.74 4.81
N LEU A 290 5.48 -10.75 5.55
CA LEU A 290 4.28 -10.87 6.36
C LEU A 290 3.00 -10.98 5.52
N ASN A 291 3.02 -10.54 4.25
CA ASN A 291 1.88 -10.72 3.36
C ASN A 291 1.60 -12.21 3.05
N ASN A 292 2.60 -13.09 3.21
CA ASN A 292 2.47 -14.52 2.93
C ASN A 292 2.08 -15.37 4.17
N GLU A 293 2.05 -14.76 5.37
CA GLU A 293 1.74 -15.48 6.62
C GLU A 293 0.24 -15.46 7.00
N VAL A 294 -0.60 -14.80 6.19
CA VAL A 294 -2.05 -14.80 6.39
C VAL A 294 -2.62 -16.11 5.85
N GLU A 295 -2.76 -17.11 6.72
CA GLU A 295 -3.56 -18.30 6.44
C GLU A 295 -5.01 -17.88 6.15
N THR A 296 -5.49 -18.17 4.94
CA THR A 296 -6.92 -18.23 4.65
C THR A 296 -7.59 -19.20 5.62
N LYS A 297 -8.39 -18.67 6.54
CA LYS A 297 -9.31 -19.46 7.38
C LYS A 297 -10.56 -19.89 6.61
#